data_AF-A0A7C4QBB8-F1
#
_entry.id   AF-A0A7C4QBB8-F1
#
_cell.length_a   1.000
_cell.length_b   1.000
_cell.length_c   1.000
_cell.angle_alpha   90.00
_cell.angle_beta   90.00
_cell.angle_gamma   90.00
#
_symmetry.space_group_name_H-M   'P 1'
#
loop_
_entity.id
_entity.type
_entity.pdbx_description
1 polymer ?
#
loop_
_entity_poly.entity_id
_entity_poly.type
_entity_poly.pdbx_seq_one_letter_code
_entity_poly.pdbx_strand_id
1 'polypeptide(L)'
;MFTTLITYTLYLTTFLLPLVFTTWNYELFEFPKFIILLASALFLFILTVADHLLTPKNPLPALWRHTTKLQKLLHLSVLAILLTQALTTIFSLHPTTSFWGYYGRFHQGLATTICYTIIYFVALLYLNKKSTQNIIKIS
;
A
#
# COMPACT_ATOMS: atom_id res chain seq x y z
N MET A 1 19.12 -5.20 -1.84
CA MET A 1 19.25 -6.01 -3.08
C MET A 1 17.96 -6.00 -3.90
N PHE A 2 16.79 -5.92 -3.26
CA PHE A 2 15.49 -6.00 -3.92
C PHE A 2 14.91 -4.64 -4.34
N THR A 3 15.62 -3.54 -4.09
CA THR A 3 15.17 -2.16 -4.35
C THR A 3 14.59 -1.97 -5.76
N THR A 4 15.27 -2.49 -6.79
CA THR A 4 14.81 -2.41 -8.18
C THR A 4 13.50 -3.15 -8.40
N LEU A 5 13.39 -4.37 -7.87
CA LEU A 5 12.19 -5.20 -7.98
C LEU A 5 11.00 -4.56 -7.25
N ILE A 6 11.23 -4.04 -6.05
CA ILE A 6 10.21 -3.31 -5.25
C ILE A 6 9.72 -2.09 -6.03
N THR A 7 10.63 -1.33 -6.64
CA THR A 7 10.30 -0.12 -7.40
C THR A 7 9.46 -0.45 -8.65
N TYR A 8 9.84 -1.47 -9.42
CA TYR A 8 9.05 -1.91 -10.57
C TYR A 8 7.68 -2.44 -10.17
N THR A 9 7.60 -3.18 -9.05
CA THR A 9 6.33 -3.68 -8.53
C THR A 9 5.41 -2.53 -8.16
N LEU A 10 5.92 -1.47 -7.50
CA LEU A 10 5.14 -0.27 -7.20
C LEU A 10 4.59 0.39 -8.47
N TYR A 11 5.43 0.62 -9.48
CA TYR A 11 5.00 1.23 -10.75
C TYR A 11 3.96 0.38 -11.48
N LEU A 12 4.19 -0.92 -11.57
CA LEU A 12 3.27 -1.86 -12.20
C LEU A 12 1.93 -1.90 -11.46
N THR A 13 1.94 -1.89 -10.12
CA THR A 13 0.72 -1.87 -9.30
C THR A 13 -0.09 -0.60 -9.57
N THR A 14 0.53 0.57 -9.55
CA THR A 14 -0.15 1.84 -9.83
C THR A 14 -0.70 1.90 -11.26
N PHE A 15 0.01 1.33 -12.22
CA PHE A 15 -0.42 1.31 -13.63
C PHE A 15 -1.54 0.29 -13.89
N LEU A 16 -1.47 -0.91 -13.31
CA LEU A 16 -2.45 -1.97 -13.58
C LEU A 16 -3.78 -1.77 -12.84
N LEU A 17 -3.77 -1.24 -11.61
CA LEU A 17 -4.99 -1.06 -10.82
C LEU A 17 -6.15 -0.36 -11.55
N PRO A 18 -5.95 0.74 -12.31
CA PRO A 18 -7.04 1.35 -13.07
C PRO A 18 -7.48 0.53 -14.30
N LEU A 19 -6.60 -0.31 -14.86
CA LEU A 19 -6.82 -1.01 -16.13
C LEU A 19 -7.41 -2.42 -15.98
N VAL A 20 -7.40 -2.98 -14.78
CA VAL A 20 -7.86 -4.36 -14.56
C VAL A 20 -9.37 -4.40 -14.42
N PHE A 21 -9.99 -5.29 -15.20
CA PHE A 21 -11.39 -5.69 -15.08
C PHE A 21 -11.55 -7.13 -15.59
N THR A 22 -12.61 -7.82 -15.16
CA THR A 22 -12.92 -9.18 -15.60
C THR A 22 -14.42 -9.36 -15.76
N THR A 23 -14.87 -10.06 -16.81
CA THR A 23 -16.31 -10.32 -17.04
C THR A 23 -16.81 -11.63 -16.42
N TRP A 24 -15.93 -12.42 -15.81
CA TRP A 24 -16.29 -13.72 -15.23
C TRP A 24 -17.07 -13.58 -13.90
N ASN A 25 -16.83 -12.49 -13.17
CA ASN A 25 -17.41 -12.29 -11.85
C ASN A 25 -18.58 -11.29 -11.92
N TYR A 26 -19.52 -11.36 -10.97
CA TYR A 26 -20.61 -10.39 -10.86
C TYR A 26 -20.12 -8.95 -10.61
N GLU A 27 -18.87 -8.79 -10.14
CA GLU A 27 -18.20 -7.52 -9.99
C GLU A 27 -17.09 -7.35 -11.02
N LEU A 28 -17.38 -6.58 -12.07
CA LEU A 28 -16.45 -6.43 -13.18
C LEU A 28 -15.15 -5.72 -12.79
N PHE A 29 -15.23 -4.78 -11.83
CA PHE A 29 -14.15 -3.84 -11.54
C PHE A 29 -13.57 -3.99 -10.15
N GLU A 30 -14.39 -4.21 -9.13
CA GLU A 30 -13.97 -4.05 -7.74
C GLU A 30 -13.17 -5.25 -7.24
N PHE A 31 -13.74 -6.44 -7.39
CA PHE A 31 -13.07 -7.69 -6.99
C PHE A 31 -11.70 -7.90 -7.67
N PRO A 32 -11.53 -7.77 -9.01
CA PRO A 32 -10.22 -7.96 -9.64
C PRO A 32 -9.17 -6.96 -9.15
N LYS A 33 -9.56 -5.70 -8.92
CA LYS A 33 -8.66 -4.66 -8.39
C LYS A 33 -8.26 -4.97 -6.97
N PHE A 34 -9.19 -5.44 -6.14
CA PHE A 34 -8.89 -5.84 -4.77
C PHE A 34 -7.87 -6.99 -4.72
N ILE A 35 -8.03 -8.02 -5.55
CA ILE A 35 -7.08 -9.15 -5.59
C ILE A 35 -5.68 -8.69 -5.99
N ILE A 36 -5.56 -7.83 -6.99
CA ILE A 36 -4.27 -7.27 -7.40
C ILE A 36 -3.67 -6.39 -6.31
N LEU A 37 -4.48 -5.56 -5.66
CA LEU A 37 -4.05 -4.73 -4.53
C LEU A 37 -3.52 -5.59 -3.38
N LEU A 38 -4.24 -6.65 -3.02
CA LEU A 38 -3.85 -7.56 -1.94
C LEU A 38 -2.57 -8.33 -2.28
N ALA A 39 -2.49 -8.91 -3.48
CA ALA A 39 -1.33 -9.66 -3.94
C ALA A 39 -0.09 -8.78 -4.03
N SER A 40 -0.22 -7.57 -4.59
CA SER A 40 0.89 -6.60 -4.69
C SER A 40 1.34 -6.12 -3.31
N ALA A 41 0.42 -5.79 -2.40
CA ALA A 41 0.77 -5.37 -1.05
C ALA A 41 1.51 -6.46 -0.26
N LEU A 42 1.02 -7.72 -0.32
CA LEU A 42 1.70 -8.85 0.32
C LEU A 42 3.09 -9.09 -0.27
N PHE A 43 3.20 -9.08 -1.59
CA PHE A 43 4.49 -9.26 -2.27
C PHE A 43 5.49 -8.15 -1.90
N LEU A 44 5.04 -6.89 -1.92
CA LEU A 44 5.85 -5.74 -1.47
C LEU A 44 6.26 -5.87 -0.01
N PHE A 45 5.35 -6.25 0.88
CA PHE A 45 5.65 -6.47 2.29
C PHE A 45 6.74 -7.53 2.47
N ILE A 46 6.61 -8.69 1.82
CA ILE A 46 7.59 -9.77 1.88
C ILE A 46 8.96 -9.29 1.36
N LEU A 47 8.99 -8.60 0.22
CA LEU A 47 10.24 -8.09 -0.36
C LEU A 47 10.92 -7.05 0.55
N THR A 48 10.16 -6.14 1.15
CA THR A 48 10.71 -5.14 2.06
C THR A 48 11.26 -5.75 3.34
N VAL A 49 10.55 -6.72 3.94
CA VAL A 49 11.04 -7.47 5.10
C VAL A 49 12.32 -8.22 4.74
N ALA A 50 12.34 -8.93 3.61
CA ALA A 50 13.52 -9.65 3.13
C ALA A 50 14.72 -8.71 2.89
N ASP A 51 14.50 -7.55 2.27
CA ASP A 51 15.55 -6.56 2.00
C ASP A 51 16.13 -5.99 3.31
N HIS A 52 15.29 -5.69 4.30
CA HIS A 52 15.72 -5.21 5.62
C HIS A 52 16.47 -6.28 6.42
N LEU A 53 16.05 -7.55 6.37
CA LEU A 53 16.73 -8.67 7.05
C LEU A 53 18.11 -8.96 6.44
N LEU A 54 18.21 -8.93 5.10
CA LEU A 54 19.43 -9.29 4.38
C LEU A 54 20.41 -8.13 4.23
N THR A 55 19.94 -6.89 4.32
CA THR A 55 20.78 -5.69 4.17
C THR A 55 20.42 -4.67 5.26
N PRO A 56 20.98 -4.80 6.48
CA PRO A 56 20.70 -3.88 7.59
C PRO A 56 21.41 -2.52 7.42
N LYS A 57 21.42 -1.96 6.21
CA LYS A 57 22.09 -0.70 5.89
C LYS A 57 21.22 0.54 6.16
N ASN A 58 19.89 0.39 6.18
CA ASN A 58 18.96 1.49 6.44
C ASN A 58 17.97 1.10 7.56
N PRO A 59 18.11 1.65 8.78
CA PRO A 59 17.12 1.40 9.82
C PRO A 59 15.82 2.17 9.50
N LEU A 60 14.66 1.50 9.61
CA LEU A 60 13.31 2.09 9.56
C LEU A 60 13.17 3.45 10.29
N PRO A 61 13.82 3.69 11.45
CA PRO A 61 13.79 5.00 12.11
C PRO A 61 14.40 6.17 11.31
N ALA A 62 15.18 5.92 10.25
CA ALA A 62 15.67 6.97 9.36
C ALA A 62 14.53 7.72 8.64
N LEU A 63 13.39 7.05 8.40
CA LEU A 63 12.22 7.65 7.74
C LEU A 63 11.67 8.86 8.51
N TRP A 64 11.79 8.83 9.84
CA TRP A 64 11.25 9.86 10.73
C TRP A 64 12.25 10.98 11.04
N ARG A 65 13.56 10.75 10.84
CA ARG A 65 14.62 11.73 11.18
C ARG A 65 14.73 12.89 10.20
N HIS A 66 14.38 12.68 8.94
CA HIS A 66 14.50 13.69 7.88
C HIS A 66 13.15 14.16 7.30
N THR A 67 12.05 13.87 8.00
CA THR A 67 10.71 14.21 7.51
C THR A 67 10.32 15.65 7.91
N THR A 68 9.77 16.40 6.97
CA THR A 68 9.23 17.75 7.24
C THR A 68 7.97 17.67 8.12
N LYS A 69 7.59 18.78 8.77
CA LYS A 69 6.38 18.83 9.62
C LYS A 69 5.12 18.38 8.88
N LEU A 70 4.99 18.70 7.58
CA LEU A 70 3.88 18.28 6.73
C LEU A 70 3.90 16.77 6.45
N GLN A 71 5.05 16.21 6.11
CA GLN A 71 5.18 14.76 5.87
C GLN A 71 4.88 13.96 7.14
N LYS A 72 5.32 14.44 8.31
CA LYS A 72 4.98 13.83 9.60
C LYS A 72 3.48 13.79 9.84
N LEU A 73 2.77 14.88 9.53
CA LEU A 73 1.31 14.93 9.63
C LEU A 73 0.66 13.91 8.69
N LEU A 74 1.12 13.81 7.44
CA LEU A 74 0.62 12.82 6.48
C LEU A 74 0.83 11.38 6.95
N HIS A 75 2.02 11.02 7.44
CA HIS A 75 2.28 9.68 7.99
C HIS A 75 1.35 9.38 9.18
N LEU A 76 1.14 10.37 10.05
CA LEU A 76 0.24 10.24 11.18
C LEU A 76 -1.21 10.08 10.75
N SER A 77 -1.67 10.83 9.74
CA SER A 77 -3.02 10.70 9.18
C SER A 77 -3.26 9.31 8.60
N VAL A 78 -2.30 8.75 7.86
CA VAL A 78 -2.42 7.39 7.31
C VAL A 78 -2.54 6.36 8.44
N LEU A 79 -1.68 6.47 9.47
CA LEU A 79 -1.75 5.58 10.63
C LEU A 79 -3.04 5.77 11.44
N ALA A 80 -3.54 7.00 11.55
CA ALA A 80 -4.81 7.29 12.21
C ALA A 80 -5.98 6.64 11.47
N ILE A 81 -6.01 6.70 10.13
CA ILE A 81 -7.03 6.01 9.32
C ILE A 81 -6.98 4.50 9.56
N LEU A 82 -5.78 3.90 9.55
CA LEU A 82 -5.62 2.48 9.83
C LEU A 82 -6.12 2.12 11.24
N LEU A 83 -5.77 2.93 12.24
CA LEU A 83 -6.19 2.73 13.62
C LEU A 83 -7.71 2.85 13.76
N THR A 84 -8.32 3.88 13.16
CA THR A 84 -9.77 4.05 13.18
C THR A 84 -10.46 2.85 12.53
N GLN A 85 -9.98 2.40 11.37
CA GLN A 85 -10.54 1.21 10.71
C GLN A 85 -10.41 -0.04 11.58
N ALA A 86 -9.24 -0.26 12.20
CA ALA A 86 -9.02 -1.38 13.11
C ALA A 86 -9.97 -1.35 14.31
N LEU A 87 -10.14 -0.18 14.95
CA LEU A 87 -11.09 -0.01 16.06
C LEU A 87 -12.52 -0.26 15.59
N THR A 88 -12.92 0.27 14.44
CA THR A 88 -14.27 0.05 13.92
C THR A 88 -14.54 -1.42 13.60
N THR A 89 -13.53 -2.18 13.14
CA THR A 89 -13.66 -3.62 12.89
C THR A 89 -13.79 -4.40 14.19
N ILE A 90 -13.01 -4.06 15.22
CA ILE A 90 -13.07 -4.73 16.53
C ILE A 90 -14.43 -4.51 17.21
N PHE A 91 -14.95 -3.28 17.15
CA PHE A 91 -16.25 -2.93 17.76
C PHE A 91 -17.45 -3.11 16.82
N SER A 92 -17.25 -3.69 15.64
CA SER A 92 -18.34 -3.89 14.66
C SER A 92 -19.29 -5.00 15.09
N LEU A 93 -20.59 -4.81 14.84
CA LEU A 93 -21.60 -5.87 14.92
C LEU A 93 -21.32 -7.01 13.92
N HIS A 94 -20.70 -6.68 12.79
CA HIS A 94 -20.35 -7.63 11.72
C HIS A 94 -18.85 -7.49 11.38
N PRO A 95 -17.96 -8.05 12.21
CA PRO A 95 -16.51 -7.86 12.08
C PRO A 95 -15.97 -8.45 10.77
N THR A 96 -16.55 -9.54 10.27
CA THR A 96 -16.14 -10.16 8.99
C THR A 96 -16.38 -9.23 7.80
N THR A 97 -17.55 -8.58 7.74
CA THR A 97 -17.84 -7.59 6.69
C THR A 97 -17.04 -6.31 6.87
N SER A 98 -16.73 -5.91 8.11
CA SER A 98 -15.86 -4.75 8.35
C SER A 98 -14.40 -5.04 7.94
N PHE A 99 -13.94 -6.28 8.11
CA PHE A 99 -12.60 -6.68 7.72
C PHE A 99 -12.42 -6.75 6.20
N TRP A 100 -13.30 -7.49 5.52
CA TRP A 100 -13.20 -7.75 4.08
C TRP A 100 -13.80 -6.65 3.20
N GLY A 101 -14.78 -5.91 3.72
CA GLY A 101 -15.70 -5.11 2.91
C GLY A 101 -17.03 -5.83 2.70
N TYR A 102 -18.01 -5.10 2.16
CA TYR A 102 -19.35 -5.62 1.91
C TYR A 102 -19.44 -6.24 0.50
N TYR A 103 -20.27 -7.26 0.29
CA TYR A 103 -20.50 -7.86 -1.02
C TYR A 103 -21.00 -6.80 -2.02
N GLY A 104 -20.46 -6.76 -3.24
CA GLY A 104 -20.74 -5.69 -4.20
C GLY A 104 -19.90 -4.42 -3.99
N ARG A 105 -19.04 -4.42 -2.96
CA ARG A 105 -18.09 -3.37 -2.54
C ARG A 105 -16.93 -3.99 -1.77
N PHE A 106 -16.14 -4.88 -2.39
CA PHE A 106 -14.89 -5.45 -1.78
C PHE A 106 -13.76 -4.41 -1.60
N HIS A 107 -14.15 -3.16 -1.37
CA HIS A 107 -13.30 -2.03 -1.11
C HIS A 107 -13.75 -1.38 0.21
N GLN A 108 -12.84 -0.66 0.88
CA GLN A 108 -13.10 0.10 2.12
C GLN A 108 -13.20 -0.73 3.42
N GLY A 109 -12.89 -2.03 3.39
CA GLY A 109 -12.66 -2.80 4.62
C GLY A 109 -11.26 -2.59 5.22
N LEU A 110 -11.02 -3.11 6.43
CA LEU A 110 -9.71 -3.06 7.09
C LEU A 110 -8.60 -3.66 6.22
N ALA A 111 -8.86 -4.77 5.52
CA ALA A 111 -7.88 -5.43 4.65
C ALA A 111 -7.35 -4.48 3.56
N THR A 112 -8.24 -3.72 2.92
CA THR A 112 -7.85 -2.74 1.89
C THR A 112 -7.05 -1.58 2.47
N THR A 113 -7.42 -1.14 3.69
CA THR A 113 -6.70 -0.08 4.41
C THR A 113 -5.28 -0.51 4.79
N ILE A 114 -5.11 -1.77 5.21
CA ILE A 114 -3.80 -2.37 5.46
C ILE A 114 -2.96 -2.37 4.17
N CYS A 115 -3.53 -2.80 3.05
CA CYS A 115 -2.83 -2.85 1.77
C CYS A 115 -2.32 -1.47 1.35
N TYR A 116 -3.18 -0.44 1.39
CA TYR A 116 -2.78 0.93 1.07
C TYR A 116 -1.72 1.47 2.04
N THR A 117 -1.82 1.14 3.33
CA THR A 117 -0.83 1.56 4.32
C THR A 117 0.54 0.94 4.06
N ILE A 118 0.59 -0.35 3.73
CA ILE A 118 1.82 -1.04 3.31
C ILE A 118 2.41 -0.35 2.08
N ILE A 119 1.63 -0.22 1.00
CA ILE A 119 2.09 0.38 -0.25
C ILE A 119 2.62 1.81 -0.02
N TYR A 120 1.95 2.60 0.81
CA TYR A 120 2.37 3.95 1.18
C TYR A 120 3.76 3.97 1.83
N PHE A 121 3.99 3.16 2.87
CA PHE A 121 5.29 3.14 3.56
C PHE A 121 6.40 2.51 2.71
N VAL A 122 6.08 1.48 1.93
CA VAL A 122 7.02 0.88 0.96
C VAL A 122 7.41 1.92 -0.10
N ALA A 123 6.45 2.66 -0.64
CA ALA A 123 6.72 3.73 -1.59
C ALA A 123 7.63 4.80 -1.00
N LEU A 124 7.41 5.21 0.26
CA LEU A 124 8.28 6.17 0.94
C LEU A 124 9.72 5.69 1.14
N LEU A 125 9.91 4.39 1.37
CA LEU A 125 11.23 3.80 1.59
C LEU A 125 12.02 3.65 0.28
N TYR A 126 11.34 3.31 -0.82
CA TYR A 126 12.00 2.85 -2.04
C TYR A 126 11.89 3.83 -3.22
N LEU A 127 10.92 4.74 -3.24
CA LEU A 127 10.83 5.78 -4.27
C LEU A 127 11.69 6.98 -3.91
N ASN A 128 12.80 7.15 -4.64
CA ASN A 128 13.73 8.26 -4.45
C ASN A 128 13.29 9.51 -5.22
N LYS A 129 13.45 10.69 -4.61
CA LYS A 129 13.21 12.00 -5.25
C LYS A 129 13.96 12.16 -6.58
N LYS A 130 15.16 11.57 -6.68
CA LYS A 130 15.98 11.57 -7.90
C LYS A 130 15.33 10.77 -9.05
N SER A 131 14.69 9.63 -8.74
CA SER A 131 13.93 8.84 -9.73
C SER A 131 12.67 9.59 -10.17
N THR A 132 11.96 10.22 -9.24
CA THR A 132 10.77 11.04 -9.55
C THR A 132 11.11 12.28 -10.39
N GLN A 133 12.21 12.97 -10.08
CA GLN A 133 12.65 14.14 -10.84
C GLN A 133 13.12 13.81 -12.26
N ASN A 134 13.69 12.63 -12.49
CA ASN A 134 14.04 12.19 -13.84
C ASN A 134 12.81 11.91 -14.70
N ILE A 135 11.71 11.44 -14.10
CA ILE A 135 10.43 11.26 -14.81
C ILE A 135 9.82 12.62 -15.17
N ILE A 136 9.91 13.61 -14.28
CA ILE A 136 9.35 14.95 -14.50
C ILE A 136 10.17 15.77 -15.52
N LYS A 137 11.50 15.60 -15.56
CA LYS A 137 12.38 16.35 -16.49
C LYS A 137 12.28 15.94 -17.95
N ILE A 138 11.50 14.91 -18.27
CA ILE A 138 11.24 14.48 -19.66
C ILE A 138 10.06 15.26 -20.28
N SER A 139 9.40 16.16 -19.53
CA SER A 139 8.50 17.18 -20.10
C SER A 139 9.21 18.47 -20.45
#